data_AF-A0A1C4AEM8-F1
#
_entry.id   AF-A0A1C4AEM8-F1
#
_cell.length_a   1.000
_cell.length_b   1.000
_cell.length_c   1.000
_cell.angle_alpha   90.00
_cell.angle_beta   90.00
_cell.angle_gamma   90.00
#
_symmetry.space_group_name_H-M   'P 1'
#
loop_
_entity.id
_entity.type
_entity.pdbx_description
1 polymer ?
#
loop_
_entity_poly.entity_id
_entity_poly.type
_entity_poly.pdbx_seq_one_letter_code
_entity_poly.pdbx_strand_id
1 'polypeptide(L)'
;MDERVRYLVLFLFMAITAQAAPLSPADRDAVRQQQEQLLLQNQQQRDELERSIPLPRAGQSAPASQPGGPCFTVHTITLSGVTLISAKAQQKLTAPWLNRCLNMAKITELTAAISDWYISR
;
A
#
# COMPACT_ATOMS: atom_id res chain seq x y z
N MET A 1 -15.14 0.09 -64.74
CA MET A 1 -14.36 0.74 -63.66
C MET A 1 -13.46 1.76 -64.32
N ASP A 2 -13.89 3.02 -64.28
CA ASP A 2 -13.26 4.15 -64.98
C ASP A 2 -11.78 4.30 -64.66
N GLU A 3 -10.99 4.56 -65.69
CA GLU A 3 -9.55 4.79 -65.61
C GLU A 3 -9.22 5.92 -64.61
N ARG A 4 -10.10 6.93 -64.52
CA ARG A 4 -10.04 8.03 -63.55
C ARG A 4 -10.16 7.57 -62.11
N VAL A 5 -10.99 6.57 -61.83
CA VAL A 5 -11.14 5.98 -60.49
C VAL A 5 -9.89 5.22 -60.11
N ARG A 6 -9.25 4.53 -61.08
CA ARG A 6 -7.99 3.82 -60.85
C ARG A 6 -6.84 4.78 -60.53
N TYR A 7 -6.76 5.91 -61.23
CA TYR A 7 -5.78 6.97 -60.96
C TYR A 7 -6.01 7.66 -59.61
N LEU A 8 -7.26 7.93 -59.24
CA LEU A 8 -7.60 8.50 -57.94
C LEU A 8 -7.24 7.55 -56.79
N VAL A 9 -7.51 6.26 -56.94
CA VAL A 9 -7.15 5.24 -55.93
C VAL A 9 -5.64 5.11 -55.80
N LEU A 10 -4.89 5.12 -56.91
CA LEU A 10 -3.42 5.08 -56.88
C LEU A 10 -2.81 6.34 -56.22
N PHE A 11 -3.36 7.52 -56.51
CA PHE A 11 -2.89 8.78 -55.92
C PHE A 11 -3.16 8.84 -54.41
N LEU A 12 -4.33 8.36 -53.97
CA LEU A 12 -4.69 8.26 -52.56
C LEU A 12 -3.76 7.27 -51.82
N PHE A 13 -3.45 6.12 -52.42
CA PHE A 13 -2.53 5.14 -51.85
C PHE A 13 -1.11 5.71 -51.66
N MET A 14 -0.63 6.49 -52.63
CA MET A 14 0.71 7.11 -52.57
C MET A 14 0.79 8.22 -51.51
N ALA A 15 -0.28 8.99 -51.32
CA ALA A 15 -0.36 10.00 -50.25
C ALA A 15 -0.32 9.39 -48.84
N ILE A 16 -0.93 8.21 -48.64
CA ILE A 16 -0.96 7.51 -47.34
C ILE A 16 0.43 6.98 -46.95
N THR A 17 1.29 6.64 -47.92
CA THR A 17 2.66 6.14 -47.64
C THR A 17 3.67 7.23 -47.25
N ALA A 18 3.31 8.51 -47.33
CA ALA A 18 4.26 9.62 -47.22
C ALA A 18 4.49 10.16 -45.79
N GLN A 19 4.00 9.50 -44.74
CA GLN A 19 3.99 10.07 -43.39
C GLN A 19 4.71 9.17 -42.37
N ALA A 20 6.00 8.99 -42.58
CA ALA A 20 6.94 8.65 -41.52
C ALA A 20 8.24 9.39 -41.82
N ALA A 21 8.26 10.71 -41.60
CA ALA A 21 9.50 11.45 -41.66
C ALA A 21 10.44 10.84 -40.61
N PRO A 22 11.63 10.34 -41.00
CA PRO A 22 12.58 9.83 -40.03
C PRO A 22 12.89 10.95 -39.04
N LEU A 23 12.69 10.68 -37.74
CA LEU A 23 13.02 11.62 -36.67
C LEU A 23 14.40 12.20 -36.95
N SER A 24 14.49 13.53 -37.00
CA SER A 24 15.77 14.20 -37.16
C SER A 24 16.69 13.80 -36.00
N PRO A 25 18.02 13.91 -36.15
CA PRO A 25 18.94 13.62 -35.04
C PRO A 25 18.55 14.33 -33.74
N ALA A 26 18.12 15.59 -33.82
CA ALA A 26 17.65 16.36 -32.66
C ALA A 26 16.38 15.78 -32.02
N ASP A 27 15.41 15.32 -32.83
CA ASP A 27 14.19 14.68 -32.29
C ASP A 27 14.51 13.35 -31.61
N ARG A 28 15.49 12.60 -32.14
CA ARG A 28 15.96 11.34 -31.53
C ARG A 28 16.63 11.59 -30.18
N ASP A 29 17.44 12.63 -30.08
CA ASP A 29 18.11 13.00 -28.83
C ASP A 29 17.11 13.44 -27.77
N ALA A 30 16.11 14.25 -28.14
CA ALA A 30 15.03 14.65 -27.25
C ALA A 30 14.24 13.44 -26.70
N VAL A 31 13.90 12.47 -27.57
CA VAL A 31 13.21 11.24 -27.15
C VAL A 31 14.09 10.40 -26.21
N ARG A 32 15.40 10.27 -26.49
CA ARG A 32 16.34 9.56 -25.62
C ARG A 32 16.43 10.20 -24.24
N GLN A 33 16.58 11.52 -24.19
CA GLN A 33 16.65 12.26 -22.94
C GLN A 33 15.36 12.09 -22.12
N GLN A 34 14.20 12.10 -22.77
CA GLN A 34 12.91 11.84 -22.10
C GLN A 34 12.84 10.41 -21.54
N GLN A 35 13.31 9.41 -22.29
CA GLN A 35 13.34 8.01 -21.84
C GLN A 35 14.28 7.80 -20.65
N GLU A 36 15.49 8.36 -20.70
CA GLU A 36 16.45 8.30 -19.60
C GLU A 36 15.86 8.94 -18.33
N GLN A 37 15.20 10.10 -18.47
CA GLN A 37 14.57 10.77 -17.34
C GLN A 37 13.44 9.92 -16.72
N LEU A 38 12.62 9.25 -17.53
CA LEU A 38 11.58 8.35 -17.04
C LEU A 38 12.16 7.14 -16.30
N LEU A 39 13.26 6.56 -16.80
CA LEU A 39 13.93 5.44 -16.14
C LEU A 39 14.51 5.87 -14.78
N LEU A 40 15.15 7.04 -14.71
CA LEU A 40 15.68 7.59 -13.46
C LEU A 40 14.57 7.85 -12.45
N GLN A 41 13.43 8.41 -12.87
CA GLN A 41 12.28 8.64 -11.98
C GLN A 41 11.70 7.32 -11.44
N ASN A 42 11.56 6.30 -12.29
CA ASN A 42 11.07 4.99 -11.85
C ASN A 42 12.04 4.32 -10.87
N GLN A 43 13.35 4.47 -11.10
CA GLN A 43 14.35 3.94 -10.18
C GLN A 43 14.26 4.64 -8.81
N GLN A 44 14.22 5.98 -8.79
CA GLN A 44 14.07 6.73 -7.55
C GLN A 44 12.81 6.34 -6.78
N GLN A 45 11.68 6.19 -7.48
CA GLN A 45 10.43 5.74 -6.85
C GLN A 45 10.57 4.34 -6.23
N ARG A 46 11.28 3.41 -6.87
CA ARG A 46 11.54 2.06 -6.33
C ARG A 46 12.44 2.12 -5.11
N ASP A 47 13.52 2.87 -5.17
CA ASP A 47 14.45 3.03 -4.06
C ASP A 47 13.76 3.65 -2.83
N GLU A 48 12.85 4.62 -3.05
CA GLU A 48 12.03 5.22 -1.99
C GLU A 48 11.08 4.20 -1.34
N LEU A 49 10.45 3.34 -2.15
CA LEU A 49 9.60 2.25 -1.67
C LEU A 49 10.41 1.20 -0.90
N GLU A 50 11.59 0.82 -1.39
CA GLU A 50 12.48 -0.13 -0.71
C GLU A 50 13.01 0.43 0.62
N ARG A 51 13.22 1.74 0.70
CA ARG A 51 13.60 2.41 1.95
C ARG A 51 12.44 2.56 2.94
N SER A 52 11.20 2.39 2.49
CA SER A 52 10.05 2.38 3.38
C SER A 52 10.01 1.07 4.15
N ILE A 53 9.94 1.14 5.48
CA ILE A 53 9.83 -0.05 6.33
C ILE A 53 8.44 -0.65 6.09
N PRO A 54 8.31 -1.88 5.58
CA PRO A 54 7.01 -2.53 5.52
C PRO A 54 6.53 -2.70 6.97
N LEU A 55 5.41 -2.08 7.32
CA LEU A 55 4.82 -2.30 8.64
C LEU A 55 4.56 -3.81 8.77
N PRO A 56 5.02 -4.46 9.85
CA PRO A 56 4.62 -5.82 10.14
C PRO A 56 3.09 -5.85 10.09
N ARG A 57 2.53 -6.71 9.23
CA ARG A 57 1.08 -6.96 9.24
C ARG A 57 0.76 -7.38 10.67
N ALA A 58 0.03 -6.53 11.41
CA ALA A 58 -0.34 -6.77 12.80
C ALA A 58 -0.76 -8.23 12.92
N GLY A 59 0.14 -9.03 13.50
CA GLY A 59 0.02 -10.47 13.50
C GLY A 59 -1.16 -10.78 14.39
N GLN A 60 -2.11 -11.57 13.88
CA GLN A 60 -3.15 -12.16 14.71
C GLN A 60 -2.47 -12.72 15.95
N SER A 61 -2.68 -12.09 17.11
CA SER A 61 -2.14 -12.58 18.37
C SER A 61 -2.56 -14.04 18.46
N ALA A 62 -1.57 -14.94 18.48
CA ALA A 62 -1.83 -16.36 18.61
C ALA A 62 -2.66 -16.52 19.90
N PRO A 63 -3.82 -17.18 19.86
CA PRO A 63 -4.66 -17.30 21.03
C PRO A 63 -3.83 -17.95 22.14
N ALA A 64 -3.82 -17.31 23.31
CA ALA A 64 -3.11 -17.75 24.49
C ALA A 64 -3.59 -19.15 24.92
N SER A 65 -3.04 -20.17 24.28
CA SER A 65 -3.38 -21.57 24.46
C SER A 65 -2.49 -22.15 25.56
N GLN A 66 -2.53 -21.54 26.73
CA GLN A 66 -1.97 -22.13 27.95
C GLN A 66 -3.08 -22.39 28.95
N PRO A 67 -3.18 -23.62 29.51
CA PRO A 67 -4.12 -23.88 30.61
C PRO A 67 -3.78 -22.94 31.76
N GLY A 68 -4.74 -22.10 32.12
CA GLY A 68 -4.51 -20.94 32.97
C GLY A 68 -4.23 -21.32 34.42
N GLY A 69 -3.19 -20.72 35.00
CA GLY A 69 -3.08 -20.50 36.44
C GLY A 69 -4.20 -19.59 36.97
N PRO A 70 -4.10 -19.11 38.23
CA PRO A 70 -5.13 -18.27 38.83
C PRO A 70 -5.48 -17.06 37.96
N CYS A 71 -6.76 -16.71 37.91
CA CYS A 71 -7.27 -15.57 37.17
C CYS A 71 -7.99 -14.60 38.10
N PHE A 72 -8.10 -13.34 37.65
CA PHE A 72 -8.73 -12.26 38.39
C PHE A 72 -9.86 -11.67 37.56
N THR A 73 -10.99 -11.37 38.19
CA THR A 73 -12.07 -10.64 37.53
C THR A 73 -11.67 -9.18 37.37
N VAL A 74 -11.54 -8.74 36.12
CA VAL A 74 -11.16 -7.36 35.80
C VAL A 74 -12.40 -6.54 35.53
N HIS A 75 -12.67 -5.53 36.37
CA HIS A 75 -13.81 -4.63 36.20
C HIS A 75 -13.48 -3.33 35.47
N THR A 76 -12.22 -2.89 35.55
CA THR A 76 -11.77 -1.62 35.00
C THR A 76 -10.42 -1.81 34.31
N ILE A 77 -10.28 -1.19 33.13
CA ILE A 77 -9.01 -1.12 32.40
C ILE A 77 -8.79 0.35 32.03
N THR A 78 -7.70 0.93 32.51
CA THR A 78 -7.32 2.32 32.24
C THR A 78 -6.05 2.34 31.40
N LEU A 79 -6.07 3.04 30.27
CA LEU A 79 -4.89 3.26 29.44
C LEU A 79 -4.29 4.62 29.78
N SER A 80 -3.12 4.62 30.41
CA SER A 80 -2.42 5.83 30.83
C SER A 80 -1.37 6.26 29.80
N GLY A 81 -1.15 7.57 29.65
CA GLY A 81 -0.12 8.11 28.75
C GLY A 81 -0.44 7.98 27.25
N VAL A 82 -1.66 7.56 26.90
CA VAL A 82 -2.08 7.42 25.50
C VAL A 82 -2.43 8.78 24.90
N THR A 83 -1.72 9.17 23.85
CA THR A 83 -1.94 10.44 23.13
C THR A 83 -2.59 10.24 21.76
N LEU A 84 -2.38 9.08 21.13
CA LEU A 84 -2.90 8.78 19.79
C LEU A 84 -4.22 8.00 19.81
N ILE A 85 -4.52 7.24 20.87
CA ILE A 85 -5.75 6.45 20.98
C ILE A 85 -6.88 7.32 21.54
N SER A 86 -7.87 7.66 20.71
CA SER A 86 -9.08 8.37 21.17
C SER A 86 -9.83 7.58 22.24
N ALA A 87 -10.54 8.27 23.15
CA ALA A 87 -11.32 7.61 24.21
C ALA A 87 -12.30 6.55 23.69
N LYS A 88 -12.94 6.80 22.55
CA LYS A 88 -13.84 5.84 21.88
C LYS A 88 -13.08 4.59 21.40
N ALA A 89 -11.88 4.77 20.85
CA ALA A 89 -11.03 3.64 20.44
C ALA A 89 -10.52 2.85 21.64
N GLN A 90 -10.15 3.51 22.75
CA GLN A 90 -9.77 2.84 24.00
C GLN A 90 -10.91 1.96 24.52
N GLN A 91 -12.13 2.50 24.62
CA GLN A 91 -13.31 1.74 25.03
C GLN A 91 -13.56 0.52 24.13
N LYS A 92 -13.41 0.69 22.82
CA LYS A 92 -13.57 -0.42 21.86
C LYS A 92 -12.50 -1.51 22.05
N LEU A 93 -11.25 -1.12 22.31
CA LEU A 93 -10.14 -2.06 22.53
C LEU A 93 -10.29 -2.83 23.85
N THR A 94 -10.77 -2.17 24.91
CA THR A 94 -10.83 -2.76 26.26
C THR A 94 -12.15 -3.48 26.56
N ALA A 95 -13.26 -3.13 25.91
CA ALA A 95 -14.59 -3.71 26.16
C ALA A 95 -14.64 -5.25 26.17
N PRO A 96 -13.95 -5.99 25.27
CA PRO A 96 -13.98 -7.45 25.27
C PRO A 96 -13.40 -8.11 26.54
N TRP A 97 -12.62 -7.36 27.32
CA TRP A 97 -11.84 -7.86 28.44
C TRP A 97 -12.45 -7.53 29.81
N LEU A 98 -13.43 -6.63 29.85
CA LEU A 98 -14.11 -6.20 31.07
C LEU A 98 -15.09 -7.26 31.59
N ASN A 99 -15.22 -7.33 32.91
CA ASN A 99 -16.08 -8.26 33.65
C ASN A 99 -15.81 -9.74 33.32
N ARG A 100 -14.54 -10.07 33.04
CA ARG A 100 -14.08 -11.43 32.73
C ARG A 100 -12.93 -11.83 33.64
N CYS A 101 -12.79 -13.14 33.86
CA CYS A 101 -11.62 -13.70 34.52
C CYS A 101 -10.44 -13.73 33.55
N LEU A 102 -9.45 -12.87 33.80
CA LEU A 102 -8.23 -12.78 33.02
C LEU A 102 -7.09 -13.43 33.79
N ASN A 103 -6.44 -14.42 33.19
CA ASN A 103 -5.15 -14.93 33.63
C ASN A 103 -4.04 -14.08 32.99
N MET A 104 -2.78 -14.30 33.37
CA MET A 104 -1.66 -13.53 32.81
C MET A 104 -1.58 -13.64 31.29
N ALA A 105 -1.88 -14.80 30.72
CA ALA A 105 -1.84 -14.99 29.27
C ALA A 105 -2.84 -14.09 28.52
N LYS A 106 -4.06 -13.94 29.05
CA LYS A 106 -5.07 -13.01 28.50
C LYS A 106 -4.70 -11.54 28.72
N ILE A 107 -4.01 -11.20 29.81
CA ILE A 107 -3.51 -9.83 30.03
C ILE A 107 -2.42 -9.48 29.02
N THR A 108 -1.52 -10.42 28.73
CA THR A 108 -0.53 -10.27 27.67
C THR A 108 -1.19 -10.09 26.31
N GLU A 109 -2.26 -10.84 26.02
CA GLU A 109 -3.03 -10.72 24.78
C GLU A 109 -3.70 -9.33 24.64
N LEU A 110 -4.28 -8.78 25.71
CA LEU A 110 -4.77 -7.40 25.73
C LEU A 110 -3.65 -6.40 25.43
N THR A 111 -2.48 -6.58 26.03
CA THR A 111 -1.32 -5.70 25.84
C THR A 111 -0.81 -5.76 24.39
N ALA A 112 -0.78 -6.96 23.80
CA ALA A 112 -0.44 -7.17 22.40
C ALA A 112 -1.45 -6.48 21.49
N ALA A 113 -2.76 -6.65 21.73
CA ALA A 113 -3.81 -5.99 20.94
C ALA A 113 -3.71 -4.45 20.96
N ILE A 114 -3.32 -3.84 22.09
CA ILE A 114 -3.08 -2.40 22.18
C ILE A 114 -1.82 -2.01 21.38
N SER A 115 -0.76 -2.81 21.45
CA SER A 115 0.48 -2.58 20.71
C SER A 115 0.25 -2.69 19.20
N ASP A 116 -0.49 -3.72 18.78
CA ASP A 116 -0.89 -3.95 17.40
C ASP A 116 -1.72 -2.80 16.84
N TRP A 117 -2.56 -2.18 17.68
CA TRP A 117 -3.30 -0.98 17.28
C TRP A 117 -2.35 0.16 16.87
N TYR A 118 -1.27 0.41 17.62
CA TYR A 118 -0.27 1.42 17.26
C TYR A 118 0.51 1.05 16.02
N ILE A 119 0.85 -0.23 15.85
CA ILE A 119 1.60 -0.71 14.68
C ILE A 119 0.75 -0.65 13.41
N SER A 120 -0.58 -0.77 13.51
CA SER A 120 -1.47 -0.77 12.34
C SER A 120 -1.72 0.59 11.69
N ARG A 121 -1.16 1.68 12.23
CA ARG A 121 -1.44 3.05 11.81
C ARG A 121 -0.27 3.68 11.06
#